data_AF-A0A914D901-F1
#
_entry.id   AF-A0A914D901-F1
#
_cell.length_a   1.000
_cell.length_b   1.000
_cell.length_c   1.000
_cell.angle_alpha   90.00
_cell.angle_beta   90.00
_cell.angle_gamma   90.00
#
_symmetry.space_group_name_H-M   'P 1'
#
loop_
_entity.id
_entity.type
_entity.pdbx_description
1 polymer ?
#
loop_
_entity_poly.entity_id
_entity_poly.type
_entity_poly.pdbx_seq_one_letter_code
_entity_poly.pdbx_strand_id
1 'polypeptide(L)' 'MKSIGLDDIVSPLRMRSDLAARLLNNYKIFADIIFIDADHSYEGCKRDLELFYPLLKKHGIMYGDDYNGDGMPLLI' A
#
# COMPACT_ATOMS: atom_id res chain seq x y z
N MET A 1 7.64 -1.13 17.90
CA MET A 1 6.67 -0.05 18.17
C MET A 1 6.52 0.17 19.67
N LYS A 2 5.96 -0.78 20.45
CA LYS A 2 5.86 -0.64 21.92
C LYS A 2 7.18 -0.37 22.67
N SER A 3 8.24 -1.10 22.32
CA SER A 3 9.56 -0.94 22.96
C SER A 3 10.21 0.43 22.74
N ILE A 4 9.70 1.21 21.79
CA ILE A 4 10.17 2.55 21.45
C ILE A 4 9.04 3.61 21.57
N GLY A 5 7.90 3.24 22.16
CA GLY A 5 6.77 4.16 22.43
C GLY A 5 6.06 4.73 21.21
N LEU A 6 5.92 3.95 20.12
CA LEU A 6 5.26 4.39 18.87
C LEU A 6 3.91 3.68 18.60
N ASP A 7 3.40 2.90 19.55
CA ASP A 7 2.21 2.07 19.35
C ASP A 7 0.88 2.84 19.35
N ASP A 8 0.90 4.13 19.67
CA ASP A 8 -0.21 5.08 19.54
C ASP A 8 -0.31 5.69 18.13
N ILE A 9 0.79 5.68 17.37
CA ILE A 9 0.87 6.28 16.03
C ILE A 9 0.96 5.21 14.93
N VAL A 10 1.61 4.07 15.22
CA VAL A 10 1.86 3.00 14.24
C VAL A 10 1.07 1.75 14.58
N SER A 11 0.12 1.41 13.71
CA SER A 11 -0.69 0.19 13.78
C SER A 11 -0.31 -0.81 12.69
N PRO A 12 0.53 -1.82 12.97
CA PRO A 12 0.91 -2.80 11.95
C PRO A 12 -0.22 -3.79 11.66
N LEU A 13 -0.56 -3.98 10.38
CA LEU A 13 -1.49 -5.00 9.91
C LEU A 13 -0.71 -6.14 9.24
N ARG A 14 -0.49 -7.26 9.96
CA ARG A 14 0.21 -8.43 9.42
C ARG A 14 -0.79 -9.39 8.75
N MET A 15 -1.02 -9.18 7.46
CA MET A 15 -1.86 -10.04 6.62
C MET A 15 -1.57 -9.80 5.13
N ARG A 16 -2.17 -10.61 4.25
CA ARG A 16 -2.11 -10.38 2.80
C ARG A 16 -2.75 -9.03 2.42
N SER A 17 -2.19 -8.38 1.40
CA SER A 17 -2.61 -7.05 0.92
C SER A 17 -4.10 -6.99 0.55
N ASP A 18 -4.63 -8.03 -0.09
CA ASP A 18 -6.03 -8.13 -0.48
C ASP A 18 -7.00 -8.17 0.71
N LEU A 19 -6.62 -8.86 1.78
CA LEU A 19 -7.42 -8.90 3.01
C LEU A 19 -7.33 -7.58 3.78
N ALA A 20 -6.15 -6.95 3.82
CA ALA A 20 -5.96 -5.65 4.44
C ALA A 20 -6.79 -4.57 3.73
N ALA A 21 -6.74 -4.49 2.40
CA ALA A 21 -7.52 -3.52 1.63
C ALA A 21 -9.03 -3.68 1.87
N ARG A 22 -9.52 -4.93 1.89
CA ARG A 22 -10.93 -5.23 2.22
C ARG A 22 -11.30 -4.79 3.63
N LEU A 23 -10.45 -5.08 4.62
CA LEU A 23 -10.67 -4.69 6.01
C LEU A 23 -10.77 -3.17 6.13
N LEU A 24 -9.80 -2.43 5.58
CA LEU A 24 -9.76 -0.97 5.61
C LEU A 24 -11.00 -0.37 4.93
N ASN A 25 -11.42 -0.91 3.78
CA ASN A 25 -12.62 -0.47 3.08
C ASN A 25 -13.91 -0.72 3.88
N ASN A 26 -14.00 -1.87 4.56
CA ASN A 26 -15.14 -2.21 5.40
C ASN A 26 -15.28 -1.26 6.59
N TYR A 27 -14.16 -0.85 7.18
CA TYR A 27 -14.12 0.13 8.27
C TYR A 27 -14.06 1.58 7.79
N LYS A 28 -14.12 1.84 6.49
CA LYS A 28 -14.08 3.20 5.90
C LYS A 28 -12.85 3.99 6.34
N ILE A 29 -11.71 3.30 6.42
CA ILE A 29 -10.41 3.90 6.72
C ILE A 29 -9.79 4.31 5.39
N PHE A 30 -9.62 5.62 5.22
CA PHE A 30 -9.03 6.22 4.03
C PHE A 30 -7.74 6.95 4.38
N ALA A 31 -6.80 6.98 3.45
CA ALA A 31 -5.49 7.60 3.63
C ALA A 31 -5.31 8.81 2.72
N ASP A 32 -4.60 9.82 3.23
CA ASP A 32 -4.14 10.97 2.44
C ASP A 32 -2.92 10.60 1.58
N ILE A 33 -2.12 9.64 2.07
CA ILE A 33 -0.92 9.13 1.40
C ILE A 33 -0.94 7.60 1.44
N ILE A 34 -0.68 6.96 0.31
CA ILE A 34 -0.48 5.52 0.20
C ILE A 34 0.83 5.24 -0.51
N PHE A 35 1.70 4.45 0.13
CA PHE A 35 2.93 3.94 -0.45
C PHE A 35 2.78 2.45 -0.77
N ILE A 36 3.12 2.04 -1.99
CA ILE A 36 3.06 0.64 -2.44
C ILE A 36 4.48 0.17 -2.77
N ASP A 37 4.93 -0.88 -2.06
CA ASP A 37 6.19 -1.60 -2.26
C ASP A 37 5.84 -3.09 -2.24
N ALA A 38 5.38 -3.58 -3.40
CA ALA A 38 4.67 -4.85 -3.53
C ALA A 38 5.65 -6.04 -3.59
N ASP A 39 5.37 -7.04 -4.42
CA ASP A 39 6.24 -8.21 -4.63
C ASP A 39 7.21 -8.05 -5.82
N HIS A 40 7.36 -6.83 -6.33
CA HIS A 40 8.19 -6.43 -7.48
C HIS A 40 7.79 -7.07 -8.82
N SER A 41 6.75 -7.91 -8.87
CA SER A 41 6.16 -8.33 -10.13
C SER A 41 5.18 -7.28 -10.66
N TYR A 42 5.10 -7.14 -11.98
CA TYR A 42 4.10 -6.25 -12.61
C TYR A 42 2.68 -6.54 -12.10
N GLU A 43 2.30 -7.82 -12.04
CA GLU A 43 0.97 -8.22 -11.60
C GLU A 43 0.73 -7.96 -10.12
N GLY A 44 1.74 -8.13 -9.27
CA GLY A 44 1.65 -7.82 -7.84
C GLY A 44 1.54 -6.31 -7.58
N CYS A 45 2.38 -5.50 -8.22
CA CYS A 45 2.31 -4.05 -8.15
C CYS A 45 0.95 -3.54 -8.65
N LYS A 46 0.51 -4.00 -9.83
CA LYS A 46 -0.79 -3.62 -10.40
C LYS A 46 -1.95 -4.00 -9.48
N ARG A 47 -1.95 -5.23 -8.96
CA ARG A 47 -2.98 -5.71 -8.03
C ARG A 47 -3.07 -4.83 -6.79
N ASP A 48 -1.93 -4.51 -6.17
CA ASP A 48 -1.93 -3.72 -4.93
C ASP A 48 -2.31 -2.25 -5.21
N LEU A 49 -1.89 -1.67 -6.34
CA LEU A 49 -2.39 -0.36 -6.79
C LEU A 49 -3.92 -0.35 -6.94
N GLU A 50 -4.50 -1.33 -7.64
CA GLU A 50 -5.95 -1.45 -7.84
C GLU A 50 -6.71 -1.65 -6.52
N LEU A 51 -6.17 -2.45 -5.59
CA LEU A 51 -6.78 -2.73 -4.30
C LEU A 51 -6.82 -1.50 -3.38
N PHE A 52 -5.76 -0.71 -3.36
CA PHE A 52 -5.62 0.41 -2.43
C PHE A 52 -6.08 1.75 -3.01
N TYR A 53 -6.20 1.90 -4.33
CA TYR A 53 -6.67 3.15 -4.95
C TYR A 53 -8.03 3.63 -4.43
N PRO A 54 -9.04 2.76 -4.20
CA PRO A 54 -10.32 3.18 -3.61
C PRO A 54 -10.22 3.68 -2.17
N LEU A 55 -9.12 3.40 -1.47
CA LEU A 55 -8.85 3.84 -0.10
C LEU A 55 -8.12 5.20 -0.06
N LEU A 56 -7.72 5.74 -1.21
CA LEU A 56 -7.10 7.05 -1.31
C LEU A 56 -8.17 8.13 -1.21
N LYS A 57 -7.95 9.11 -0.32
CA LYS A 57 -8.83 10.28 -0.25
C LYS A 57 -8.74 11.12 -1.52
N LYS A 58 -9.78 11.92 -1.76
CA LYS A 58 -9.75 12.92 -2.84
C LYS A 58 -8.55 13.85 -2.64
N HIS A 59 -7.77 14.07 -3.71
CA HIS A 59 -6.51 14.84 -3.68
C HIS A 59 -5.36 14.18 -2.88
N GLY A 60 -5.52 12.93 -2.46
CA GLY A 60 -4.43 12.16 -1.87
C GLY A 60 -3.38 11.78 -2.90
N ILE A 61 -2.21 11.35 -2.40
CA ILE A 61 -1.07 10.94 -3.22
C ILE A 61 -0.85 9.43 -3.05
N MET A 62 -0.78 8.72 -4.17
CA MET A 62 -0.33 7.33 -4.21
C MET A 62 0.97 7.26 -5.02
N TYR A 63 1.97 6.59 -4.45
CA TYR A 63 3.27 6.39 -5.08
C TYR A 63 3.87 5.05 -4.62
N GLY A 64 4.94 4.62 -5.28
CA GLY A 64 5.61 3.36 -5.01
C GLY A 64 7.04 3.39 -5.52
N ASP A 65 7.75 2.29 -5.30
CA ASP A 65 9.12 2.09 -5.79
C ASP A 65 9.14 1.29 -7.12
N ASP A 66 10.34 0.93 -7.59
CA ASP A 66 10.59 -0.02 -8.70
C ASP A 66 10.25 0.47 -10.12
N TYR A 67 10.02 1.77 -10.29
CA TYR A 67 9.90 2.38 -11.62
C TYR A 67 11.27 2.76 -12.19
N ASN A 68 11.91 1.81 -12.87
CA ASN A 68 13.11 2.10 -13.66
C ASN A 68 12.69 2.53 -15.05
N GLY A 69 12.94 3.80 -15.40
CA GLY A 69 12.48 4.47 -16.63
C GLY A 69 12.92 3.87 -17.98
N ASP A 70 13.50 2.67 -17.97
CA ASP A 70 14.02 1.95 -19.13
C ASP A 70 12.97 0.99 -19.75
N GLY A 71 11.73 1.02 -19.24
CA GLY A 71 10.62 0.19 -19.75
C GLY A 71 10.67 -1.28 -19.30
N MET A 72 11.63 -1.64 -18.46
CA MET A 72 11.68 -2.94 -17.77
C MET A 72 11.07 -2.77 -16.38
N PRO A 73 9.89 -3.35 -16.08
CA PRO A 73 9.52 -3.56 -14.70
C PRO A 73 10.59 -4.49 -14.10
N LEU A 74 11.15 -4.10 -12.95
CA LEU A 74 12.11 -4.90 -12.19
C LEU A 74 11.47 -6.22 -11.77
N LEU A 75 11.44 -7.20 -12.69
CA LEU A 75 11.36 -8.61 -12.36
C LEU A 75 12.71 -8.98 -11.73
N ILE A 76 12.81 -8.85 -10.41
CA ILE A 76 13.82 -9.53 -9.60
C ILE A 76 13.19 -10.73 -8.89
#